data_AF-A0A350JJS1-F1
#
_entry.id   AF-A0A350JJS1-F1
#
_cell.length_a   1.000
_cell.length_b   1.000
_cell.length_c   1.000
_cell.angle_alpha   90.00
_cell.angle_beta   90.00
_cell.angle_gamma   90.00
#
_symmetry.space_group_name_H-M   'P 1'
#
loop_
_entity.id
_entity.type
_entity.pdbx_description
1 polymer ?
#
loop_
_entity_poly.entity_id
_entity_poly.type
_entity_poly.pdbx_seq_one_letter_code
_entity_poly.pdbx_strand_id
1 'polypeptide(L)'
;LIPFHFSEKLETPVEAHLNEALLYGNGVGGPEVHFTINKNFEPQFQAMVDTFNAGLTNQEVRATYSYQDSKTDTIAVQTNGDPLTDESGQFVMRPGGHGALIHNLNKIEADVVFIKNVDNTGHPRLMSDTVRSKELIGGTLLDIRRELIALNKQVSKGLVDAVTIDQVRDKWNLRVPRDYLKLKEYLRRPVRVCGMVKNEGEPGGGPFWCLDKFTGESLQIIEQSQVDTSQMRQEMILNSATHFNPVDLVCSIRDLDGNKIDLLEFVNHDQYFISEKSVADQKIKALEWPGLWNGAMANWITVFVEVPSSTFNPVKELEDLLRPAHLAG
;
A
#
# COMPACT_ATOMS: atom_id res chain seq x y z
N LEU A 1 -7.09 21.47 -3.11
CA LEU A 1 -6.93 20.62 -1.91
C LEU A 1 -7.48 21.39 -0.73
N ILE A 2 -8.38 20.80 0.06
CA ILE A 2 -8.97 21.45 1.24
C ILE A 2 -8.09 21.19 2.47
N PRO A 3 -7.94 22.15 3.39
CA PRO A 3 -7.31 21.92 4.69
C PRO A 3 -8.09 20.86 5.49
N PHE A 4 -7.38 19.97 6.16
CA PHE A 4 -7.98 18.95 7.03
C PHE A 4 -7.95 19.35 8.49
N HIS A 5 -6.89 20.03 8.91
CA HIS A 5 -6.66 20.33 10.32
C HIS A 5 -6.48 21.83 10.52
N PHE A 6 -6.90 22.30 11.69
CA PHE A 6 -6.50 23.60 12.19
C PHE A 6 -5.80 23.40 13.54
N SER A 7 -4.52 23.76 13.59
CA SER A 7 -3.74 23.79 14.84
C SER A 7 -3.38 25.25 15.14
N GLU A 8 -2.17 25.68 14.79
CA GLU A 8 -1.76 27.09 14.77
C GLU A 8 -2.05 27.74 13.41
N LYS A 9 -2.11 26.91 12.35
CA LYS A 9 -2.48 27.27 10.99
C LYS A 9 -3.39 26.20 10.40
N LEU A 10 -4.04 26.55 9.29
CA LEU A 10 -4.69 25.57 8.42
C LEU A 10 -3.63 24.65 7.82
N GLU A 11 -3.83 23.35 7.92
CA GLU A 11 -2.93 22.33 7.40
C GLU A 11 -3.66 21.47 6.38
N THR A 12 -3.10 21.42 5.17
CA THR A 12 -3.55 20.54 4.10
C THR A 12 -3.02 19.12 4.30
N PRO A 13 -3.66 18.09 3.72
CA PRO A 13 -3.10 16.74 3.74
C PRO A 13 -1.69 16.67 3.15
N VAL A 14 -1.39 17.49 2.14
CA VAL A 14 -0.03 17.59 1.57
C VAL A 14 0.96 18.06 2.62
N GLU A 15 0.68 19.18 3.30
CA GLU A 15 1.54 19.68 4.39
C GLU A 15 1.71 18.65 5.52
N ALA A 16 0.64 17.94 5.88
CA ALA A 16 0.70 16.90 6.91
C ALA A 16 1.66 15.76 6.53
N HIS A 17 1.63 15.29 5.28
CA HIS A 17 2.58 14.27 4.80
C HIS A 17 4.02 14.79 4.72
N LEU A 18 4.22 16.07 4.36
CA LEU A 18 5.54 16.70 4.37
C LEU A 18 6.08 16.81 5.80
N ASN A 19 5.25 17.19 6.77
CA ASN A 19 5.58 17.20 8.19
C ASN A 19 5.93 15.80 8.70
N GLU A 20 5.15 14.77 8.34
CA GLU A 20 5.47 13.37 8.66
C GLU A 20 6.85 12.96 8.11
N ALA A 21 7.16 13.32 6.86
CA ALA A 21 8.44 12.99 6.24
C ALA A 21 9.63 13.62 6.97
N LEU A 22 9.48 14.83 7.52
CA LEU A 22 10.52 15.45 8.35
C LEU A 22 10.83 14.67 9.63
N LEU A 23 9.85 13.92 10.16
CA LEU A 23 9.96 13.23 11.45
C LEU A 23 10.61 11.85 11.35
N TYR A 24 10.29 11.08 10.31
CA TYR A 24 10.79 9.70 10.16
C TYR A 24 11.41 9.39 8.79
N GLY A 25 11.38 10.33 7.84
CA GLY A 25 11.95 10.17 6.50
C GLY A 25 13.33 10.82 6.31
N ASN A 26 13.94 11.39 7.35
CA ASN A 26 15.14 12.22 7.24
C ASN A 26 16.43 11.37 7.11
N GLY A 27 16.75 10.97 5.87
CA GLY A 27 18.00 10.29 5.53
C GLY A 27 19.19 11.24 5.30
N VAL A 28 20.34 10.69 4.85
CA VAL A 28 21.54 11.48 4.55
C VAL A 28 21.30 12.57 3.49
N GLY A 29 20.34 12.35 2.58
CA GLY A 29 19.95 13.29 1.52
C GLY A 29 18.75 14.19 1.86
N GLY A 30 18.26 14.15 3.10
CA GLY A 30 17.01 14.78 3.50
C GLY A 30 15.77 13.90 3.25
N PRO A 31 14.59 14.38 3.64
CA PRO A 31 13.32 13.68 3.46
C PRO A 31 12.83 13.72 2.01
N GLU A 32 12.42 12.56 1.50
CA GLU A 32 11.86 12.40 0.16
C GLU A 32 10.39 11.96 0.24
N VAL A 33 9.54 12.61 -0.55
CA VAL A 33 8.12 12.27 -0.68
C VAL A 33 7.77 12.11 -2.15
N HIS A 34 7.11 11.00 -2.48
CA HIS A 34 6.62 10.76 -3.84
C HIS A 34 5.09 10.75 -3.86
N PHE A 35 4.50 11.68 -4.60
CA PHE A 35 3.06 11.77 -4.75
C PHE A 35 2.62 11.15 -6.07
N THR A 36 1.74 10.14 -6.02
CA THR A 36 1.00 9.71 -7.21
C THR A 36 -0.32 10.44 -7.27
N ILE A 37 -0.50 11.32 -8.26
CA ILE A 37 -1.61 12.27 -8.33
C ILE A 37 -2.24 12.31 -9.72
N ASN A 38 -3.40 12.94 -9.82
CA ASN A 38 -3.90 13.37 -11.13
C ASN A 38 -3.04 14.55 -11.61
N LYS A 39 -2.51 14.43 -12.83
CA LYS A 39 -1.62 15.41 -13.47
C LYS A 39 -2.16 16.84 -13.44
N ASN A 40 -3.48 17.02 -13.51
CA ASN A 40 -4.10 18.35 -13.49
C ASN A 40 -3.91 19.09 -12.14
N PHE A 41 -3.61 18.37 -11.05
CA PHE A 41 -3.36 18.97 -9.74
C PHE A 41 -1.88 19.22 -9.44
N GLU A 42 -0.96 18.76 -10.30
CA GLU A 42 0.48 18.90 -10.05
C GLU A 42 0.93 20.35 -9.78
N PRO A 43 0.47 21.39 -10.52
CA PRO A 43 0.86 22.76 -10.21
C PRO A 43 0.44 23.20 -8.81
N GLN A 44 -0.69 22.69 -8.30
CA GLN A 44 -1.16 22.99 -6.94
C GLN A 44 -0.29 22.29 -5.88
N PHE A 45 0.11 21.03 -6.13
CA PHE A 45 1.01 20.31 -5.24
C PHE A 45 2.40 20.96 -5.20
N GLN A 46 2.96 21.33 -6.35
CA GLN A 46 4.24 22.03 -6.43
C GLN A 46 4.22 23.34 -5.63
N ALA A 47 3.21 24.18 -5.84
CA ALA A 47 3.07 25.44 -5.09
C ALA A 47 2.97 25.22 -3.56
N MET A 48 2.28 24.17 -3.12
CA MET A 48 2.21 23.82 -1.70
C MET A 48 3.55 23.35 -1.13
N VAL A 49 4.29 22.51 -1.87
CA VAL A 49 5.63 22.06 -1.48
C VAL A 49 6.62 23.22 -1.43
N ASP A 50 6.59 24.11 -2.42
CA ASP A 50 7.47 25.29 -2.47
C ASP A 50 7.18 26.23 -1.29
N THR A 51 5.90 26.46 -0.99
CA THR A 51 5.49 27.27 0.17
C THR A 51 5.92 26.62 1.49
N PHE A 52 5.78 25.30 1.60
CA PHE A 52 6.21 24.54 2.77
C PHE A 52 7.73 24.65 2.98
N ASN A 53 8.52 24.39 1.93
CA ASN A 53 9.98 24.45 1.96
C ASN A 53 10.50 25.86 2.23
N ALA A 54 9.83 26.91 1.75
CA ALA A 54 10.18 28.30 2.06
C ALA A 54 10.05 28.64 3.57
N GLY A 55 9.25 27.87 4.32
CA GLY A 55 9.14 27.98 5.77
C GLY A 55 10.21 27.21 6.55
N LEU A 56 11.01 26.38 5.89
CA LEU A 56 12.08 25.60 6.51
C LEU A 56 13.41 26.37 6.47
N THR A 57 14.24 26.22 7.50
CA THR A 57 15.49 26.97 7.63
C THR A 57 16.75 26.18 7.28
N ASN A 58 16.78 24.87 7.53
CA ASN A 58 18.00 24.05 7.44
C ASN A 58 17.83 22.75 6.65
N GLN A 59 16.67 22.52 6.04
CA GLN A 59 16.37 21.32 5.26
C GLN A 59 15.25 21.60 4.27
N GLU A 60 15.15 20.79 3.23
CA GLU A 60 14.05 20.80 2.28
C GLU A 60 13.46 19.39 2.17
N VAL A 61 12.15 19.30 1.95
CA VAL A 61 11.52 18.04 1.54
C VAL A 61 11.57 17.95 0.01
N ARG A 62 12.21 16.91 -0.50
CA ARG A 62 12.23 16.63 -1.93
C ARG A 62 10.94 15.92 -2.33
N ALA A 63 10.05 16.66 -2.99
CA ALA A 63 8.83 16.09 -3.55
C ALA A 63 9.02 15.69 -5.02
N THR A 64 8.56 14.50 -5.38
CA THR A 64 8.46 14.04 -6.77
C THR A 64 7.04 13.58 -7.08
N TYR A 65 6.70 13.50 -8.36
CA TYR A 65 5.33 13.24 -8.81
C TYR A 65 5.31 12.11 -9.83
N SER A 66 4.26 11.30 -9.78
CA SER A 66 3.88 10.40 -10.87
C SER A 66 2.37 10.39 -11.05
N TYR A 67 1.93 9.76 -12.13
CA TYR A 67 0.52 9.62 -12.48
C TYR A 67 0.29 8.19 -12.93
N GLN A 68 -0.94 7.71 -12.82
CA GLN A 68 -1.29 6.40 -13.37
C GLN A 68 -0.97 6.39 -14.88
N ASP A 69 -0.27 5.35 -15.33
CA ASP A 69 0.11 5.19 -16.74
C ASP A 69 -1.15 4.90 -17.57
N SER A 70 -1.47 5.76 -18.53
CA SER A 70 -2.69 5.60 -19.36
C SER A 70 -2.67 4.32 -20.20
N LYS A 71 -1.50 3.66 -20.37
CA LYS A 71 -1.42 2.33 -20.98
C LYS A 71 -2.05 1.23 -20.12
N THR A 72 -2.32 1.52 -18.85
CA THR A 72 -3.01 0.61 -17.93
C THR A 72 -4.53 0.82 -17.95
N ASP A 73 -5.03 1.77 -18.73
CA ASP A 73 -6.46 2.01 -18.84
C ASP A 73 -7.17 0.81 -19.46
N THR A 74 -8.36 0.52 -18.96
CA THR A 74 -9.20 -0.60 -19.41
C THR A 74 -10.43 -0.09 -20.14
N ILE A 75 -10.99 -0.93 -21.01
CA ILE A 75 -12.19 -0.60 -21.77
C ILE A 75 -13.40 -0.62 -20.82
N ALA A 76 -14.20 0.45 -20.83
CA ALA A 76 -15.50 0.47 -20.19
C ALA A 76 -16.51 -0.32 -21.03
N VAL A 77 -17.33 -1.13 -20.36
CA VAL A 77 -18.38 -1.91 -21.00
C VAL A 77 -19.74 -1.59 -20.39
N GLN A 78 -20.79 -1.80 -21.17
CA GLN A 78 -22.17 -1.74 -20.71
C GLN A 78 -22.48 -2.91 -19.76
N THR A 79 -23.62 -2.87 -19.08
CA THR A 79 -24.04 -3.95 -18.16
C THR A 79 -24.18 -5.31 -18.81
N ASN A 80 -24.48 -5.35 -20.12
CA ASN A 80 -24.55 -6.55 -20.95
C ASN A 80 -23.18 -7.05 -21.46
N GLY A 81 -22.09 -6.32 -21.20
CA GLY A 81 -20.72 -6.66 -21.61
C GLY A 81 -20.24 -6.03 -22.92
N ASP A 82 -21.09 -5.29 -23.65
CA ASP A 82 -20.68 -4.65 -24.90
C ASP A 82 -19.77 -3.44 -24.63
N PRO A 83 -18.68 -3.24 -25.41
CA PRO A 83 -17.83 -2.07 -25.28
C PRO A 83 -18.62 -0.76 -25.39
N LEU A 84 -18.32 0.19 -24.51
CA LEU A 84 -18.85 1.54 -24.61
C LEU A 84 -18.00 2.33 -25.61
N THR A 85 -18.66 2.99 -26.56
CA THR A 85 -18.00 3.88 -27.52
C THR A 85 -18.47 5.31 -27.38
N ASP A 86 -17.60 6.27 -27.63
CA ASP A 86 -17.96 7.69 -27.71
C ASP A 86 -18.62 8.04 -29.06
N GLU A 87 -19.01 9.32 -29.22
CA GLU A 87 -19.63 9.83 -30.45
C GLU A 87 -18.75 9.69 -31.70
N SER A 88 -17.44 9.53 -31.53
CA SER A 88 -16.48 9.29 -32.61
C SER A 88 -16.30 7.80 -32.97
N GLY A 89 -16.96 6.91 -32.23
CA GLY A 89 -16.85 5.46 -32.39
C GLY A 89 -15.61 4.85 -31.72
N GLN A 90 -14.88 5.61 -30.91
CA GLN A 90 -13.73 5.10 -30.16
C GLN A 90 -14.15 4.48 -28.82
N PHE A 91 -13.43 3.46 -28.36
CA PHE A 91 -13.71 2.85 -27.05
C PHE A 91 -13.47 3.84 -25.91
N VAL A 92 -14.40 3.88 -24.97
CA VAL A 92 -14.27 4.67 -23.76
C VAL A 92 -13.31 3.94 -22.82
N MET A 93 -12.16 4.55 -22.58
CA MET A 93 -11.13 4.05 -21.67
C MET A 93 -11.35 4.59 -20.25
N ARG A 94 -11.02 3.78 -19.24
CA ARG A 94 -11.10 4.16 -17.82
C ARG A 94 -9.80 3.79 -17.10
N PRO A 95 -9.39 4.58 -16.10
CA PRO A 95 -8.27 4.19 -15.24
C PRO A 95 -8.50 2.81 -14.65
N GLY A 96 -7.55 1.90 -14.84
CA GLY A 96 -7.62 0.52 -14.39
C GLY A 96 -7.49 0.31 -12.86
N GLY A 97 -7.87 1.31 -12.07
CA GLY A 97 -7.87 1.24 -10.60
C GLY A 97 -6.49 1.37 -9.95
N HIS A 98 -6.47 1.35 -8.62
CA HIS A 98 -5.24 1.50 -7.83
C HIS A 98 -4.24 0.36 -8.07
N GLY A 99 -4.68 -0.78 -8.60
CA GLY A 99 -3.79 -1.87 -9.04
C GLY A 99 -2.73 -1.45 -10.03
N ALA A 100 -3.07 -0.54 -10.95
CA ALA A 100 -2.14 0.00 -11.94
C ALA A 100 -0.94 0.73 -11.32
N LEU A 101 -1.05 1.16 -10.05
CA LEU A 101 0.02 1.86 -9.34
C LEU A 101 1.26 0.97 -9.08
N ILE A 102 1.17 -0.34 -9.29
CA ILE A 102 2.35 -1.21 -9.24
C ILE A 102 3.40 -0.79 -10.28
N HIS A 103 2.97 -0.26 -11.44
CA HIS A 103 3.88 0.28 -12.47
C HIS A 103 4.59 1.55 -12.00
N ASN A 104 3.93 2.37 -11.18
CA ASN A 104 4.51 3.56 -10.58
C ASN A 104 5.54 3.16 -9.51
N LEU A 105 5.15 2.25 -8.60
CA LEU A 105 6.04 1.73 -7.57
C LEU A 105 7.28 1.04 -8.19
N ASN A 106 7.11 0.31 -9.28
CA ASN A 106 8.21 -0.35 -10.00
C ASN A 106 9.22 0.65 -10.59
N LYS A 107 8.85 1.91 -10.80
CA LYS A 107 9.74 2.97 -11.28
C LYS A 107 10.51 3.66 -10.14
N ILE A 108 10.11 3.47 -8.88
CA ILE A 108 10.79 4.06 -7.72
C ILE A 108 12.16 3.40 -7.51
N GLU A 109 13.16 4.22 -7.20
CA GLU A 109 14.51 3.80 -6.83
C GLU A 109 14.73 4.06 -5.34
N ALA A 110 14.43 3.07 -4.50
CA ALA A 110 14.62 3.15 -3.06
C ALA A 110 14.83 1.75 -2.45
N ASP A 111 15.47 1.69 -1.29
CA ASP A 111 15.64 0.44 -0.54
C ASP A 111 14.38 0.10 0.27
N VAL A 112 13.75 1.14 0.82
CA VAL A 112 12.57 1.10 1.67
C VAL A 112 11.59 2.17 1.21
N VAL A 113 10.32 1.81 1.05
CA VAL A 113 9.24 2.70 0.61
C VAL A 113 8.10 2.62 1.61
N PHE A 114 7.72 3.76 2.17
CA PHE A 114 6.50 3.91 2.96
C PHE A 114 5.35 4.28 2.02
N ILE A 115 4.24 3.55 2.08
CA ILE A 115 3.04 3.76 1.25
C ILE A 115 1.88 4.08 2.19
N LYS A 116 1.21 5.20 1.92
CA LYS A 116 0.05 5.69 2.66
C LYS A 116 -0.91 6.39 1.71
N ASN A 117 -2.21 6.32 1.98
CA ASN A 117 -3.16 7.14 1.25
C ASN A 117 -3.04 8.61 1.65
N VAL A 118 -3.23 9.49 0.66
CA VAL A 118 -3.07 10.95 0.86
C VAL A 118 -4.10 11.53 1.83
N ASP A 119 -5.29 10.92 1.92
CA ASP A 119 -6.38 11.33 2.79
C ASP A 119 -6.20 10.89 4.25
N ASN A 120 -5.35 9.90 4.51
CA ASN A 120 -5.08 9.43 5.87
C ASN A 120 -4.03 10.33 6.54
N THR A 121 -4.49 11.36 7.24
CA THR A 121 -3.63 12.25 8.06
C THR A 121 -4.36 12.64 9.34
N GLY A 122 -3.67 12.58 10.49
CA GLY A 122 -4.24 12.99 11.77
C GLY A 122 -3.77 14.38 12.18
N HIS A 123 -4.51 15.03 13.08
CA HIS A 123 -4.08 16.29 13.68
C HIS A 123 -2.68 16.13 14.33
N PRO A 124 -1.80 17.15 14.33
CA PRO A 124 -0.44 17.07 14.87
C PRO A 124 -0.33 16.51 16.29
N ARG A 125 -1.37 16.65 17.12
CA ARG A 125 -1.45 16.05 18.46
C ARG A 125 -1.38 14.51 18.48
N LEU A 126 -1.74 13.85 17.38
CA LEU A 126 -1.69 12.39 17.20
C LEU A 126 -0.38 11.91 16.58
N MET A 127 0.52 12.83 16.22
CA MET A 127 1.71 12.54 15.44
C MET A 127 2.67 11.56 16.14
N SER A 128 2.71 11.54 17.48
CA SER A 128 3.55 10.61 18.24
C SER A 128 3.20 9.15 17.98
N ASP A 129 1.91 8.84 17.85
CA ASP A 129 1.44 7.47 17.58
C ASP A 129 1.81 7.08 16.15
N THR A 130 1.63 8.00 15.20
CA THR A 130 2.04 7.81 13.79
C THR A 130 3.53 7.54 13.69
N VAL A 131 4.39 8.40 14.25
CA VAL A 131 5.85 8.26 14.19
C VAL A 131 6.29 6.93 14.81
N ARG A 132 5.82 6.62 16.02
CA ARG A 132 6.17 5.36 16.70
C ARG A 132 5.74 4.14 15.89
N SER A 133 4.58 4.20 15.25
CA SER A 133 4.08 3.11 14.42
C SER A 133 4.93 2.93 13.17
N LYS A 134 5.33 4.04 12.52
CA LYS A 134 6.23 4.04 11.35
C LYS A 134 7.60 3.46 11.68
N GLU A 135 8.18 3.84 12.81
CA GLU A 135 9.42 3.26 13.33
C GLU A 135 9.28 1.76 13.61
N LEU A 136 8.16 1.33 14.20
CA LEU A 136 7.89 -0.08 14.48
C LEU A 136 7.82 -0.92 13.20
N ILE A 137 6.98 -0.53 12.23
CA ILE A 137 6.81 -1.30 10.99
C ILE A 137 8.05 -1.22 10.08
N GLY A 138 8.74 -0.06 10.06
CA GLY A 138 10.00 0.11 9.35
C GLY A 138 11.14 -0.72 9.96
N GLY A 139 11.30 -0.67 11.28
CA GLY A 139 12.27 -1.50 12.00
C GLY A 139 12.01 -3.00 11.84
N THR A 140 10.73 -3.39 11.90
CA THR A 140 10.30 -4.78 11.65
C THR A 140 10.71 -5.25 10.25
N LEU A 141 10.49 -4.43 9.22
CA LEU A 141 10.90 -4.75 7.85
C LEU A 141 12.42 -4.95 7.76
N LEU A 142 13.20 -4.06 8.37
CA LEU A 142 14.67 -4.13 8.36
C LEU A 142 15.19 -5.40 9.06
N ASP A 143 14.59 -5.78 10.18
CA ASP A 143 14.98 -6.98 10.93
C ASP A 143 14.61 -8.26 10.16
N ILE A 144 13.41 -8.34 9.56
CA ILE A 144 13.02 -9.45 8.67
C ILE A 144 14.01 -9.57 7.52
N ARG A 145 14.32 -8.44 6.84
CA ARG A 145 15.28 -8.45 5.72
C ARG A 145 16.65 -8.93 6.15
N ARG A 146 17.16 -8.51 7.31
CA ARG A 146 18.46 -8.95 7.83
C ARG A 146 18.54 -10.47 7.96
N GLU A 147 17.47 -11.09 8.46
CA GLU A 147 17.39 -12.55 8.60
C GLU A 147 17.24 -13.26 7.27
N LEU A 148 16.40 -12.74 6.36
CA LEU A 148 16.27 -13.29 5.01
C LEU A 148 17.59 -13.20 4.23
N ILE A 149 18.35 -12.11 4.36
CA ILE A 149 19.68 -11.96 3.77
C ILE A 149 20.64 -13.02 4.32
N ALA A 150 20.63 -13.23 5.65
CA ALA A 150 21.47 -14.25 6.27
C ALA A 150 21.12 -15.66 5.76
N LEU A 151 19.82 -15.96 5.67
CA LEU A 151 19.31 -17.21 5.10
C LEU A 151 19.71 -17.38 3.62
N ASN A 152 19.55 -16.34 2.79
CA ASN A 152 19.96 -16.34 1.38
C ASN A 152 21.46 -16.64 1.22
N LYS A 153 22.31 -16.06 2.08
CA LYS A 153 23.76 -16.34 2.07
C LYS A 153 24.08 -17.79 2.42
N GLN A 154 23.33 -18.42 3.33
CA GLN A 154 23.51 -19.84 3.66
C GLN A 154 23.05 -20.74 2.50
N VAL A 155 21.88 -20.44 1.91
CA VAL A 155 21.31 -21.16 0.77
C VAL A 155 22.28 -21.13 -0.42
N SER A 156 22.89 -19.98 -0.71
CA SER A 156 23.88 -19.81 -1.78
C SER A 156 25.19 -20.59 -1.54
N LYS A 157 25.52 -20.90 -0.28
CA LYS A 157 26.68 -21.72 0.09
C LYS A 157 26.36 -23.21 0.24
N GLY A 158 25.09 -23.60 0.09
CA GLY A 158 24.65 -24.98 0.37
C GLY A 158 24.70 -25.36 1.85
N LEU A 159 24.69 -24.38 2.74
CA LEU A 159 24.83 -24.55 4.20
C LEU A 159 23.50 -24.42 4.95
N VAL A 160 22.37 -24.42 4.25
CA VAL A 160 21.07 -24.22 4.89
C VAL A 160 20.64 -25.48 5.63
N ASP A 161 20.35 -25.35 6.92
CA ASP A 161 19.71 -26.39 7.72
C ASP A 161 18.24 -26.06 8.01
N ALA A 162 17.45 -27.09 8.32
CA ALA A 162 16.03 -26.93 8.60
C ALA A 162 15.76 -26.08 9.85
N VAL A 163 16.71 -26.06 10.81
CA VAL A 163 16.58 -25.32 12.07
C VAL A 163 16.57 -23.82 11.80
N THR A 164 17.47 -23.33 10.94
CA THR A 164 17.56 -21.92 10.58
C THR A 164 16.32 -21.46 9.82
N ILE A 165 15.80 -22.31 8.92
CA ILE A 165 14.53 -22.03 8.22
C ILE A 165 13.39 -21.91 9.24
N ASP A 166 13.27 -22.87 10.16
CA ASP A 166 12.20 -22.88 11.15
C ASP A 166 12.30 -21.72 12.14
N GLN A 167 13.51 -21.28 12.52
CA GLN A 167 13.70 -20.08 13.35
C GLN A 167 13.12 -18.83 12.69
N VAL A 168 13.38 -18.61 11.40
CA VAL A 168 12.84 -17.45 10.66
C VAL A 168 11.32 -17.57 10.51
N ARG A 169 10.81 -18.77 10.26
CA ARG A 169 9.36 -19.04 10.15
C ARG A 169 8.65 -18.73 11.45
N ASP A 170 9.15 -19.26 12.56
CA ASP A 170 8.47 -19.15 13.86
C ASP A 170 8.56 -17.73 14.41
N LYS A 171 9.71 -17.06 14.26
CA LYS A 171 9.90 -15.69 14.73
C LYS A 171 8.95 -14.69 14.06
N TRP A 172 8.77 -14.81 12.74
CA TRP A 172 7.99 -13.85 11.95
C TRP A 172 6.64 -14.39 11.47
N ASN A 173 6.27 -15.59 11.90
CA ASN A 173 5.09 -16.34 11.43
C ASN A 173 5.04 -16.49 9.89
N LEU A 174 6.19 -16.66 9.25
CA LEU A 174 6.32 -16.78 7.80
C LEU A 174 6.15 -18.23 7.32
N ARG A 175 5.70 -18.40 6.07
CA ARG A 175 5.60 -19.70 5.39
C ARG A 175 6.76 -19.95 4.45
N VAL A 176 7.97 -19.91 5.01
CA VAL A 176 9.21 -20.17 4.28
C VAL A 176 9.27 -21.65 3.85
N PRO A 177 9.42 -21.97 2.55
CA PRO A 177 9.54 -23.35 2.09
C PRO A 177 10.84 -24.01 2.57
N ARG A 178 10.79 -25.32 2.86
CA ARG A 178 11.98 -26.13 3.18
C ARG A 178 12.66 -26.74 1.95
N ASP A 179 11.91 -26.91 0.85
CA ASP A 179 12.47 -27.39 -0.41
C ASP A 179 13.46 -26.35 -0.97
N TYR A 180 14.63 -26.80 -1.41
CA TYR A 180 15.73 -25.91 -1.80
C TYR A 180 15.35 -24.99 -2.97
N LEU A 181 14.69 -25.53 -4.02
CA LEU A 181 14.31 -24.73 -5.19
C LEU A 181 13.21 -23.73 -4.83
N LYS A 182 12.19 -24.17 -4.08
CA LYS A 182 11.15 -23.27 -3.58
C LYS A 182 11.70 -22.22 -2.61
N LEU A 183 12.70 -22.56 -1.80
CA LEU A 183 13.32 -21.60 -0.89
C LEU A 183 14.03 -20.49 -1.66
N LYS A 184 14.79 -20.83 -2.71
CA LYS A 184 15.44 -19.81 -3.56
C LYS A 184 14.42 -18.89 -4.22
N GLU A 185 13.35 -19.44 -4.80
CA GLU A 185 12.30 -18.64 -5.42
C GLU A 185 11.53 -17.79 -4.39
N TYR A 186 11.31 -18.29 -3.18
CA TYR A 186 10.71 -17.52 -2.09
C TYR A 186 11.58 -16.32 -1.69
N LEU A 187 12.90 -16.50 -1.61
CA LEU A 187 13.84 -15.46 -1.18
C LEU A 187 14.07 -14.36 -2.23
N ARG A 188 13.60 -14.54 -3.46
CA ARG A 188 13.60 -13.49 -4.50
C ARG A 188 12.46 -12.50 -4.35
N ARG A 189 11.46 -12.83 -3.52
CA ARG A 189 10.24 -12.03 -3.39
C ARG A 189 10.52 -10.68 -2.70
N PRO A 190 9.88 -9.60 -3.14
CA PRO A 190 9.84 -8.35 -2.39
C PRO A 190 9.15 -8.56 -1.02
N VAL A 191 9.46 -7.69 -0.06
CA VAL A 191 8.99 -7.81 1.33
C VAL A 191 8.13 -6.60 1.69
N ARG A 192 7.02 -6.82 2.37
CA ARG A 192 6.20 -5.75 2.95
C ARG A 192 5.81 -6.06 4.39
N VAL A 193 5.80 -5.02 5.21
CA VAL A 193 5.20 -5.02 6.54
C VAL A 193 4.04 -4.05 6.49
N CYS A 194 2.84 -4.49 6.89
CA CYS A 194 1.65 -3.67 6.87
C CYS A 194 1.15 -3.43 8.29
N GLY A 195 1.02 -2.16 8.67
CA GLY A 195 0.32 -1.76 9.88
C GLY A 195 -1.16 -2.09 9.74
N MET A 196 -1.74 -2.73 10.74
CA MET A 196 -3.15 -3.11 10.81
C MET A 196 -3.78 -2.44 12.02
N VAL A 197 -4.91 -1.77 11.83
CA VAL A 197 -5.68 -1.19 12.95
C VAL A 197 -6.80 -2.13 13.35
N LYS A 198 -7.33 -1.99 14.56
CA LYS A 198 -8.52 -2.75 14.96
C LYS A 198 -9.69 -2.38 14.07
N ASN A 199 -10.47 -3.39 13.70
CA ASN A 199 -11.66 -3.17 12.89
C ASN A 199 -12.79 -2.63 13.78
N GLU A 200 -13.13 -1.35 13.58
CA GLU A 200 -14.21 -0.65 14.28
C GLU A 200 -15.49 -0.54 13.42
N GLY A 201 -15.59 -1.36 12.36
CA GLY A 201 -16.70 -1.37 11.42
C GLY A 201 -16.44 -0.58 10.13
N GLU A 202 -15.18 -0.20 9.87
CA GLU A 202 -14.79 0.54 8.68
C GLU A 202 -14.91 -0.34 7.41
N PRO A 203 -15.49 0.17 6.31
CA PRO A 203 -15.59 -0.56 5.06
C PRO A 203 -14.23 -0.65 4.35
N GLY A 204 -13.89 -1.86 3.88
CA GLY A 204 -12.69 -2.14 3.09
C GLY A 204 -11.99 -3.44 3.51
N GLY A 205 -10.74 -3.60 3.10
CA GLY A 205 -10.01 -4.85 3.26
C GLY A 205 -9.38 -5.10 4.62
N GLY A 206 -9.08 -6.37 4.87
CA GLY A 206 -8.45 -6.83 6.11
C GLY A 206 -7.40 -7.91 5.87
N PRO A 207 -6.66 -8.30 6.93
CA PRO A 207 -5.65 -9.34 6.87
C PRO A 207 -6.29 -10.74 6.89
N PHE A 208 -5.97 -11.59 5.90
CA PHE A 208 -6.47 -12.96 5.82
C PHE A 208 -5.39 -13.95 5.40
N TRP A 209 -5.58 -15.21 5.78
CA TRP A 209 -4.85 -16.33 5.19
C TRP A 209 -5.54 -16.76 3.89
N CYS A 210 -4.79 -16.76 2.79
CA CYS A 210 -5.26 -17.24 1.50
C CYS A 210 -4.49 -18.50 1.10
N LEU A 211 -5.17 -19.39 0.38
CA LEU A 211 -4.52 -20.55 -0.23
C LEU A 211 -3.53 -20.07 -1.28
N ASP A 212 -2.30 -20.55 -1.18
CA ASP A 212 -1.20 -20.20 -2.07
C ASP A 212 -0.65 -21.47 -2.72
N LYS A 213 -0.55 -21.50 -4.05
CA LYS A 213 -0.09 -22.71 -4.78
C LYS A 213 1.39 -23.03 -4.51
N PHE A 214 2.17 -22.07 -4.04
CA PHE A 214 3.61 -22.17 -3.88
C PHE A 214 4.01 -22.49 -2.43
N THR A 215 3.53 -21.72 -1.45
CA THR A 215 3.77 -21.89 0.00
C THR A 215 2.68 -22.68 0.73
N GLY A 216 1.56 -23.00 0.07
CA GLY A 216 0.38 -23.64 0.67
C GLY A 216 -0.60 -22.59 1.20
N GLU A 217 -0.10 -21.65 2.01
CA GLU A 217 -0.86 -20.49 2.48
C GLU A 217 0.03 -19.24 2.54
N SER A 218 -0.60 -18.07 2.36
CA SER A 218 0.07 -16.78 2.46
C SER A 218 -0.84 -15.74 3.12
N LEU A 219 -0.23 -14.78 3.82
CA LEU A 219 -0.93 -13.63 4.38
C LEU A 219 -1.21 -12.62 3.26
N GLN A 220 -2.48 -12.25 3.11
CA GLN A 220 -2.95 -11.32 2.09
C GLN A 220 -3.85 -10.26 2.69
N ILE A 221 -3.89 -9.10 2.03
CA ILE A 221 -4.94 -8.12 2.27
C ILE A 221 -6.04 -8.43 1.25
N ILE A 222 -7.24 -8.71 1.76
CA ILE A 222 -8.40 -9.04 0.91
C ILE A 222 -9.47 -7.98 1.15
N GLU A 223 -9.90 -7.34 0.08
CA GLU A 223 -11.02 -6.41 0.10
C GLU A 223 -12.35 -7.15 0.27
N GLN A 224 -13.32 -6.55 0.95
CA GLN A 224 -14.65 -7.15 1.12
C GLN A 224 -15.30 -7.56 -0.21
N SER A 225 -15.07 -6.79 -1.28
CA SER A 225 -15.58 -7.07 -2.63
C SER A 225 -14.99 -8.34 -3.26
N GLN A 226 -13.88 -8.86 -2.74
CA GLN A 226 -13.24 -10.09 -3.19
C GLN A 226 -13.74 -11.33 -2.44
N VAL A 227 -14.55 -11.15 -1.40
CA VAL A 227 -15.10 -12.23 -0.59
C VAL A 227 -16.46 -12.65 -1.14
N ASP A 228 -16.63 -13.94 -1.42
CA ASP A 228 -17.93 -14.48 -1.83
C ASP A 228 -18.83 -14.68 -0.61
N THR A 229 -19.64 -13.67 -0.30
CA THR A 229 -20.57 -13.67 0.84
C THR A 229 -21.75 -14.63 0.66
N SER A 230 -21.95 -15.22 -0.53
CA SER A 230 -22.90 -16.32 -0.70
C SER A 230 -22.38 -17.63 -0.10
N GLN A 231 -21.06 -17.74 0.09
CA GLN A 231 -20.44 -18.87 0.77
C GLN A 231 -20.35 -18.63 2.27
N MET A 232 -21.20 -19.33 3.04
CA MET A 232 -21.26 -19.24 4.50
C MET A 232 -19.89 -19.31 5.19
N ARG A 233 -18.96 -20.15 4.70
CA ARG A 233 -17.62 -20.26 5.28
C ARG A 233 -16.80 -18.98 5.10
N GLN A 234 -16.85 -18.35 3.93
CA GLN A 234 -16.12 -17.11 3.67
C GLN A 234 -16.75 -15.95 4.43
N GLU A 235 -18.08 -15.89 4.48
CA GLU A 235 -18.83 -14.90 5.27
C GLU A 235 -18.47 -14.99 6.76
N MET A 236 -18.39 -16.19 7.34
CA MET A 236 -17.97 -16.38 8.73
C MET A 236 -16.53 -15.91 8.98
N ILE A 237 -15.61 -16.17 8.04
CA ILE A 237 -14.22 -15.69 8.15
C ILE A 237 -14.18 -14.17 8.12
N LEU A 238 -14.88 -13.55 7.17
CA LEU A 238 -14.96 -12.09 7.07
C LEU A 238 -15.50 -11.46 8.35
N ASN A 239 -16.60 -12.00 8.88
CA ASN A 239 -17.23 -11.51 10.11
C ASN A 239 -16.37 -11.74 11.37
N SER A 240 -15.36 -12.62 11.32
CA SER A 240 -14.41 -12.85 12.41
C SER A 240 -13.18 -11.93 12.36
N ALA A 241 -13.05 -11.10 11.33
CA ALA A 241 -11.89 -10.22 11.15
C ALA A 241 -11.82 -9.16 12.25
N THR A 242 -10.75 -9.22 13.04
CA THR A 242 -10.51 -8.30 14.17
C THR A 242 -9.77 -7.03 13.75
N HIS A 243 -9.23 -7.00 12.54
CA HIS A 243 -8.35 -5.95 12.03
C HIS A 243 -8.74 -5.50 10.63
N PHE A 244 -8.33 -4.29 10.30
CA PHE A 244 -8.58 -3.59 9.05
C PHE A 244 -7.27 -3.05 8.49
N ASN A 245 -7.15 -2.97 7.16
CA ASN A 245 -5.99 -2.42 6.47
C ASN A 245 -6.13 -0.89 6.27
N PRO A 246 -5.40 -0.05 7.04
CA PRO A 246 -5.39 1.40 6.88
C PRO A 246 -4.62 1.89 5.64
N VAL A 247 -4.08 0.96 4.84
CA VAL A 247 -3.09 1.24 3.79
C VAL A 247 -1.87 1.94 4.40
N ASP A 248 -1.31 1.33 5.45
CA ASP A 248 -0.02 1.74 6.01
C ASP A 248 0.99 0.63 5.77
N LEU A 249 1.80 0.77 4.72
CA LEU A 249 2.75 -0.26 4.30
C LEU A 249 4.16 0.28 4.31
N VAL A 250 5.11 -0.57 4.72
CA VAL A 250 6.53 -0.37 4.46
C VAL A 250 7.03 -1.53 3.64
N CYS A 251 7.54 -1.19 2.47
CA CYS A 251 7.93 -2.12 1.43
C CYS A 251 9.43 -2.07 1.23
N SER A 252 10.03 -3.20 0.89
CA SER A 252 11.35 -3.24 0.30
C SER A 252 11.29 -3.89 -1.08
N ILE A 253 11.73 -3.10 -2.05
CA ILE A 253 11.61 -3.37 -3.49
C ILE A 253 12.95 -3.79 -4.12
N ARG A 254 13.94 -4.10 -3.28
CA ARG A 254 15.22 -4.68 -3.67
C ARG A 254 15.34 -6.12 -3.21
N ASP A 255 16.05 -6.92 -3.98
CA ASP A 255 16.36 -8.29 -3.62
C ASP A 255 17.32 -8.32 -2.41
N LEU A 256 17.65 -9.52 -1.95
CA LEU A 256 18.49 -9.72 -0.76
C LEU A 256 19.99 -9.45 -1.03
N ASP A 257 20.37 -9.16 -2.28
CA ASP A 257 21.70 -8.77 -2.70
C ASP A 257 21.80 -7.27 -3.03
N GLY A 258 20.68 -6.53 -2.98
CA GLY A 258 20.57 -5.09 -3.21
C GLY A 258 20.20 -4.67 -4.63
N ASN A 259 19.89 -5.61 -5.53
CA ASN A 259 19.45 -5.30 -6.88
C ASN A 259 17.97 -4.94 -6.88
N LYS A 260 17.56 -4.11 -7.84
CA LYS A 260 16.14 -3.78 -8.02
C LYS A 260 15.36 -5.00 -8.48
N ILE A 261 14.20 -5.22 -7.87
CA ILE A 261 13.24 -6.24 -8.30
C ILE A 261 12.30 -5.64 -9.35
N ASP A 262 12.02 -6.36 -10.44
CA ASP A 262 10.87 -6.05 -11.28
C ASP A 262 9.59 -6.52 -10.57
N LEU A 263 8.87 -5.58 -9.96
CA LEU A 263 7.69 -5.87 -9.16
C LEU A 263 6.55 -6.49 -9.97
N LEU A 264 6.56 -6.31 -11.30
CA LEU A 264 5.57 -6.89 -12.20
C LEU A 264 5.64 -8.42 -12.25
N GLU A 265 6.81 -9.01 -11.98
CA GLU A 265 6.98 -10.47 -11.89
C GLU A 265 6.20 -11.09 -10.71
N PHE A 266 5.80 -10.28 -9.73
CA PHE A 266 5.14 -10.73 -8.49
C PHE A 266 3.64 -10.41 -8.44
N VAL A 267 3.05 -9.91 -9.54
CA VAL A 267 1.62 -9.62 -9.66
C VAL A 267 0.84 -10.92 -9.88
N ASN A 268 -0.26 -11.09 -9.15
CA ASN A 268 -1.24 -12.14 -9.43
C ASN A 268 -2.33 -11.61 -10.36
N HIS A 269 -2.18 -11.89 -11.66
CA HIS A 269 -3.12 -11.45 -12.68
C HIS A 269 -4.50 -12.13 -12.61
N ASP A 270 -4.67 -13.20 -11.83
CA ASP A 270 -5.98 -13.85 -11.63
C ASP A 270 -6.86 -13.07 -10.62
N GLN A 271 -6.29 -12.08 -9.91
CA GLN A 271 -7.00 -11.28 -8.90
C GLN A 271 -7.49 -9.92 -9.42
N TYR A 272 -7.78 -9.81 -10.72
CA TYR A 272 -8.52 -8.67 -11.25
C TYR A 272 -9.95 -8.65 -10.67
N PHE A 273 -10.60 -7.49 -10.69
CA PHE A 273 -12.02 -7.40 -10.33
C PHE A 273 -12.76 -6.45 -11.26
N ILE A 274 -14.09 -6.58 -11.31
CA ILE A 274 -14.96 -5.72 -12.12
C ILE A 274 -15.59 -4.69 -11.19
N SER A 275 -15.38 -3.41 -11.46
CA SER A 275 -16.07 -2.32 -10.76
C SER A 275 -17.28 -1.85 -11.56
N GLU A 276 -18.37 -1.57 -10.85
CA GLU A 276 -19.57 -0.95 -11.42
C GLU A 276 -19.59 0.53 -11.05
N LYS A 277 -19.79 1.41 -12.03
CA LYS A 277 -19.89 2.87 -11.82
C LYS A 277 -21.07 3.43 -12.60
N SER A 278 -21.68 4.49 -12.09
CA SER A 278 -22.69 5.27 -12.82
C SER A 278 -22.03 6.49 -13.46
N VAL A 279 -22.18 6.65 -14.77
CA VAL A 279 -21.74 7.83 -15.52
C VAL A 279 -22.93 8.38 -16.28
N ALA A 280 -23.33 9.63 -16.02
CA ALA A 280 -24.48 10.28 -16.66
C ALA A 280 -25.74 9.38 -16.69
N ASP A 281 -26.10 8.81 -15.53
CA ASP A 281 -27.23 7.88 -15.33
C ASP A 281 -27.13 6.51 -16.03
N GLN A 282 -26.05 6.24 -16.75
CA GLN A 282 -25.75 4.92 -17.31
C GLN A 282 -24.83 4.13 -16.38
N LYS A 283 -25.24 2.91 -16.04
CA LYS A 283 -24.37 1.95 -15.35
C LYS A 283 -23.36 1.37 -16.33
N ILE A 284 -22.08 1.51 -15.99
CA ILE A 284 -20.96 0.94 -16.73
C ILE A 284 -20.18 -0.03 -15.84
N LYS A 285 -19.51 -0.98 -16.47
CA LYS A 285 -18.56 -1.88 -15.82
C LYS A 285 -17.17 -1.60 -16.36
N ALA A 286 -16.16 -1.67 -15.50
CA ALA A 286 -14.76 -1.57 -15.91
C ALA A 286 -13.95 -2.67 -15.24
N LEU A 287 -12.98 -3.20 -15.97
CA LEU A 287 -11.99 -4.10 -15.42
C LEU A 287 -10.97 -3.29 -14.61
N GLU A 288 -10.72 -3.67 -13.36
CA GLU A 288 -9.64 -3.10 -12.57
C GLU A 288 -8.49 -4.11 -12.45
N TRP A 289 -7.26 -3.60 -12.54
CA TRP A 289 -6.07 -4.39 -12.29
C TRP A 289 -6.09 -4.94 -10.87
N PRO A 290 -5.39 -6.06 -10.61
CA PRO A 290 -5.18 -6.54 -9.26
C PRO A 290 -4.69 -5.39 -8.38
N GLY A 291 -5.45 -5.04 -7.35
CA GLY A 291 -5.21 -3.88 -6.49
C GLY A 291 -3.81 -3.87 -5.89
N LEU A 292 -3.26 -2.66 -5.68
CA LEU A 292 -1.84 -2.46 -5.32
C LEU A 292 -1.42 -3.32 -4.13
N TRP A 293 -2.14 -3.22 -3.01
CA TRP A 293 -1.84 -3.96 -1.78
C TRP A 293 -2.56 -5.31 -1.68
N ASN A 294 -3.31 -5.72 -2.70
CA ASN A 294 -3.88 -7.07 -2.78
C ASN A 294 -3.16 -7.87 -3.87
N GLY A 295 -3.76 -8.07 -5.04
CA GLY A 295 -3.25 -8.93 -6.10
C GLY A 295 -1.96 -8.47 -6.75
N ALA A 296 -1.67 -7.16 -6.83
CA ALA A 296 -0.38 -6.70 -7.34
C ALA A 296 0.79 -6.99 -6.38
N MET A 297 0.49 -7.20 -5.10
CA MET A 297 1.45 -7.60 -4.07
C MET A 297 1.23 -9.04 -3.57
N ALA A 298 0.45 -9.86 -4.28
CA ALA A 298 0.05 -11.18 -3.79
C ALA A 298 1.25 -12.11 -3.56
N ASN A 299 2.28 -12.03 -4.40
CA ASN A 299 3.46 -12.90 -4.29
C ASN A 299 4.59 -12.29 -3.45
N TRP A 300 4.28 -11.32 -2.58
CA TRP A 300 5.26 -10.68 -1.69
C TRP A 300 5.35 -11.42 -0.35
N ILE A 301 6.51 -11.35 0.30
CA ILE A 301 6.64 -11.75 1.71
C ILE A 301 5.93 -10.71 2.56
N THR A 302 4.83 -11.12 3.21
CA THR A 302 3.92 -10.22 3.91
C THR A 302 3.91 -10.52 5.39
N VAL A 303 4.07 -9.48 6.22
CA VAL A 303 3.89 -9.53 7.68
C VAL A 303 2.93 -8.43 8.10
N PHE A 304 2.06 -8.73 9.06
CA PHE A 304 1.10 -7.79 9.63
C PHE A 304 1.49 -7.43 11.06
N VAL A 305 1.38 -6.15 11.40
CA VAL A 305 1.71 -5.61 12.72
C VAL A 305 0.52 -4.77 13.20
N GLU A 306 -0.02 -5.07 14.37
CA GLU A 306 -1.06 -4.23 14.97
C GLU A 306 -0.48 -2.85 15.31
N VAL A 307 -1.15 -1.78 14.87
CA VAL A 307 -0.83 -0.38 15.19
C VAL A 307 -2.07 0.31 15.77
N PRO A 308 -1.92 1.39 16.56
CA PRO A 308 -3.06 2.09 17.17
C PRO A 308 -4.05 2.64 16.12
N SER A 309 -5.36 2.58 16.41
CA SER A 309 -6.40 3.16 15.55
C SER A 309 -6.19 4.67 15.30
N SER A 310 -5.51 5.38 16.23
CA SER A 310 -5.15 6.80 16.10
C SER A 310 -4.22 7.11 14.90
N THR A 311 -3.64 6.09 14.27
CA THR A 311 -2.83 6.23 13.05
C THR A 311 -3.66 6.22 11.76
N PHE A 312 -4.97 5.95 11.86
CA PHE A 312 -5.90 5.87 10.75
C PHE A 312 -6.98 6.94 10.85
N ASN A 313 -6.76 8.06 10.16
CA ASN A 313 -7.66 9.22 10.13
C ASN A 313 -7.91 9.65 8.68
N PRO A 314 -8.61 8.83 7.88
CA PRO A 314 -8.96 9.19 6.50
C PRO A 314 -10.05 10.27 6.47
N VAL A 315 -9.99 11.14 5.46
CA VAL A 315 -11.07 12.08 5.14
C VAL A 315 -11.61 11.77 3.76
N LYS A 316 -12.77 11.10 3.70
CA LYS A 316 -13.45 10.73 2.46
C LYS A 316 -14.63 11.66 2.17
N GLU A 317 -15.32 12.10 3.20
CA GLU A 317 -16.46 13.02 3.15
C GLU A 317 -16.22 14.22 4.06
N LEU A 318 -17.04 15.28 3.91
CA LEU A 318 -16.83 16.53 4.65
C LEU A 318 -17.02 16.33 6.16
N GLU A 319 -17.94 15.45 6.53
CA GLU A 319 -18.29 15.07 7.90
C GLU A 319 -17.12 14.41 8.63
N ASP A 320 -16.18 13.78 7.90
CA ASP A 320 -15.00 13.18 8.51
C ASP A 320 -14.10 14.22 9.20
N LEU A 321 -14.11 15.47 8.71
CA LEU A 321 -13.39 16.58 9.35
C LEU A 321 -13.92 16.94 10.74
N LEU A 322 -15.13 16.47 11.09
CA LEU A 322 -15.72 16.67 12.42
C LEU A 322 -15.28 15.58 13.42
N ARG A 323 -14.60 14.52 12.97
CA ARG A 323 -14.08 13.49 13.88
C ARG A 323 -13.04 14.11 14.82
N PRO A 324 -12.97 13.70 16.10
CA PRO A 324 -12.03 14.27 17.06
C PRO A 324 -10.58 14.29 16.58
N ALA A 325 -10.18 13.33 15.74
CA ALA A 325 -8.85 13.23 15.15
C ALA A 325 -8.41 14.42 14.29
N HIS A 326 -9.35 15.24 13.81
CA HIS A 326 -9.09 16.43 13.00
C HIS A 326 -9.23 17.75 13.78
N LEU A 327 -9.69 17.67 15.02
CA LEU A 327 -9.97 18.83 15.88
C LEU A 327 -8.80 19.11 16.83
N ALA A 328 -8.63 20.40 17.18
CA ALA A 328 -7.56 20.91 18.03
C ALA A 328 -7.57 20.35 19.47
N GLY A 329 -8.71 19.85 19.94
CA GLY A 329 -8.90 19.30 21.29
C GLY A 329 -9.95 20.02 22.10
#